data_AF-A0A1G1NIJ6-F1
#
_entry.id   AF-A0A1G1NIJ6-F1
#
_cell.length_a   1.000
_cell.length_b   1.000
_cell.length_c   1.000
_cell.angle_alpha   90.00
_cell.angle_beta   90.00
_cell.angle_gamma   90.00
#
_symmetry.space_group_name_H-M   'P 1'
#
loop_
_entity.id
_entity.type
_entity.pdbx_description
1 polymer ?
#
loop_
_entity_poly.entity_id
_entity_poly.type
_entity_poly.pdbx_seq_one_letter_code
_entity_poly.pdbx_strand_id
1 'polypeptide(L)'
;MENNLMKQIRAIFFVTFVLSAFCLSVPQGYGQDDIAGQSIFDDKQLLDGYAQKYADFSKDVILEMIMDDTLNSYQIASAVRVFKERYSGEVVSREKSRGERILVRRLKLTDSPFVEVEIMHTLCRMDRYRYFQPMVPALIQKLNHYNAAVNEIAFNSLNDIIDVNNKRAREARIVFTTIRKMLFLSRNRLVNVTDPDEKLARKLKLLRWSIKVLGRQELNRLPPEVINLL
;
A
#
# COMPACT_ATOMS: atom_id res chain seq x y z
N MET A 1 58.55 -32.36 -13.76
CA MET A 1 58.63 -31.99 -12.33
C MET A 1 57.45 -31.05 -12.03
N GLU A 2 56.20 -31.48 -12.03
CA GLU A 2 55.61 -32.60 -11.28
C GLU A 2 56.17 -32.66 -9.86
N ASN A 3 55.49 -31.98 -8.92
CA ASN A 3 55.21 -32.46 -7.56
C ASN A 3 54.68 -31.32 -6.67
N ASN A 4 53.47 -30.82 -6.95
CA ASN A 4 52.72 -30.05 -5.95
C ASN A 4 51.20 -30.26 -6.01
N LEU A 5 50.71 -31.26 -6.74
CA LEU A 5 49.28 -31.56 -6.88
C LEU A 5 48.81 -32.80 -6.11
N MET A 6 49.70 -33.48 -5.35
CA MET A 6 49.42 -34.79 -4.74
C MET A 6 49.66 -34.88 -3.22
N LYS A 7 49.54 -33.76 -2.48
CA LYS A 7 49.76 -33.78 -1.01
C LYS A 7 48.66 -33.20 -0.12
N GLN A 8 47.54 -32.70 -0.66
CA GLN A 8 46.42 -32.24 0.19
C GLN A 8 45.04 -32.85 -0.16
N ILE A 9 45.02 -33.94 -0.95
CA ILE A 9 43.81 -34.74 -1.21
C ILE A 9 43.69 -35.92 -0.20
N ARG A 10 44.45 -35.91 0.90
CA ARG A 10 44.49 -37.00 1.90
C ARG A 10 43.93 -36.65 3.29
N ALA A 11 43.06 -35.64 3.38
CA ALA A 11 42.36 -35.30 4.63
C ALA A 11 40.82 -35.38 4.50
N ILE A 12 40.35 -36.23 3.60
CA ILE A 12 38.94 -36.62 3.48
C ILE A 12 38.95 -38.15 3.48
N PHE A 13 38.11 -38.76 4.32
CA PHE A 13 37.93 -40.20 4.55
C PHE A 13 38.83 -40.88 5.61
N PHE A 14 38.51 -40.64 6.88
CA PHE A 14 38.47 -41.68 7.91
C PHE A 14 37.30 -41.33 8.86
N VAL A 15 36.09 -41.82 8.58
CA VAL A 15 35.51 -43.05 9.17
C VAL A 15 34.96 -42.79 10.59
N THR A 16 33.66 -42.49 10.60
CA THR A 16 32.58 -43.07 11.43
C THR A 16 32.65 -43.02 12.97
N PHE A 17 31.65 -42.31 13.52
CA PHE A 17 30.59 -42.87 14.38
C PHE A 17 30.97 -43.27 15.82
N VAL A 18 30.79 -42.32 16.75
CA VAL A 18 30.31 -42.62 18.10
C VAL A 18 29.17 -41.66 18.44
N LEU A 19 27.96 -42.21 18.43
CA LEU A 19 26.79 -41.71 19.14
C LEU A 19 27.12 -41.57 20.63
N SER A 20 26.80 -40.42 21.24
CA SER A 20 25.99 -40.38 22.46
C SER A 20 25.70 -38.94 22.88
N ALA A 21 24.42 -38.58 22.74
CA ALA A 21 23.64 -37.84 23.73
C ALA A 21 24.36 -36.74 24.52
N PHE A 22 24.32 -35.52 24.00
CA PHE A 22 24.17 -34.35 24.85
C PHE A 22 22.83 -33.69 24.53
N CYS A 23 21.92 -33.83 25.48
CA CYS A 23 20.55 -33.37 25.42
C CYS A 23 20.47 -31.85 25.18
N LEU A 24 19.67 -31.51 24.18
CA LEU A 24 19.08 -30.19 23.97
C LEU A 24 18.24 -29.81 25.19
N SER A 25 18.64 -28.76 25.90
CA SER A 25 17.74 -28.00 26.77
C SER A 25 17.33 -26.73 26.03
N VAL A 26 16.40 -26.89 25.07
CA VAL A 26 15.58 -25.79 24.56
C VAL A 26 14.41 -25.62 25.53
N PRO A 27 14.12 -24.42 26.08
CA PRO A 27 12.90 -24.23 26.82
C PRO A 27 11.72 -24.29 25.84
N GLN A 28 11.03 -25.45 25.81
CA GLN A 28 9.67 -25.58 25.31
C GLN A 28 8.73 -24.91 26.31
N GLY A 29 8.46 -23.62 26.09
CA GLY A 29 7.24 -22.99 26.56
C GLY A 29 6.14 -23.20 25.52
N TYR A 30 5.45 -24.33 25.57
CA TYR A 30 4.15 -24.48 24.88
C TYR A 30 3.12 -23.66 25.65
N GLY A 31 3.08 -22.37 25.35
CA GLY A 31 1.94 -21.50 25.61
C GLY A 31 0.99 -21.62 24.43
N GLN A 32 -0.03 -22.43 24.62
CA GLN A 32 -1.17 -22.59 23.75
C GLN A 32 -2.03 -21.32 23.86
N ASP A 33 -1.82 -20.36 22.96
CA ASP A 33 -2.78 -19.31 22.58
C ASP A 33 -2.26 -18.62 21.29
N ASP A 34 -3.20 -18.13 20.46
CA ASP A 34 -3.00 -17.41 19.18
C ASP A 34 -2.88 -18.19 17.85
N ILE A 35 -3.43 -19.41 17.75
CA ILE A 35 -3.84 -20.00 16.45
C ILE A 35 -5.27 -19.55 16.08
N ALA A 36 -5.57 -18.26 16.29
CA ALA A 36 -6.85 -17.64 15.95
C ALA A 36 -6.71 -16.36 15.12
N GLY A 37 -5.51 -16.06 14.59
CA GLY A 37 -5.24 -14.79 13.90
C GLY A 37 -4.51 -14.86 12.55
N GLN A 38 -3.91 -15.99 12.16
CA GLN A 38 -3.30 -16.13 10.83
C GLN A 38 -4.39 -16.44 9.80
N SER A 39 -4.98 -15.39 9.23
CA SER A 39 -5.75 -15.49 7.98
C SER A 39 -4.90 -16.25 6.96
N ILE A 40 -5.40 -17.40 6.50
CA ILE A 40 -4.76 -18.28 5.52
C ILE A 40 -4.48 -17.57 4.17
N PHE A 41 -5.05 -16.37 3.98
CA PHE A 41 -4.76 -15.49 2.85
C PHE A 41 -4.42 -14.09 3.38
N ASP A 42 -3.13 -13.74 3.32
CA ASP A 42 -2.68 -12.36 3.49
C ASP A 42 -2.59 -11.69 2.10
N ASP A 43 -3.62 -10.89 1.79
CA ASP A 43 -3.72 -10.14 0.52
C ASP A 43 -2.47 -9.30 0.24
N LYS A 44 -1.81 -8.78 1.28
CA LYS A 44 -0.62 -7.95 1.15
C LYS A 44 0.57 -8.79 0.74
N GLN A 45 0.78 -9.94 1.39
CA GLN A 45 1.84 -10.88 0.99
C GLN A 45 1.66 -11.37 -0.45
N LEU A 46 0.42 -11.57 -0.89
CA LEU A 46 0.16 -11.98 -2.27
C LEU A 46 0.53 -10.88 -3.28
N LEU A 47 0.18 -9.62 -3.00
CA LEU A 47 0.60 -8.47 -3.81
C LEU A 47 2.12 -8.30 -3.82
N ASP A 48 2.75 -8.42 -2.66
CA ASP A 48 4.19 -8.26 -2.51
C ASP A 48 4.94 -9.37 -3.26
N GLY A 49 4.46 -10.62 -3.19
CA GLY A 49 5.03 -11.75 -3.91
C GLY A 49 4.96 -11.60 -5.43
N TYR A 50 3.82 -11.14 -5.97
CA TYR A 50 3.72 -10.85 -7.40
C TYR A 50 4.56 -9.64 -7.82
N ALA A 51 4.57 -8.56 -7.02
CA ALA A 51 5.38 -7.38 -7.31
C ALA A 51 6.87 -7.72 -7.35
N GLN A 52 7.35 -8.56 -6.42
CA GLN A 52 8.72 -9.07 -6.42
C GLN A 52 9.01 -9.92 -7.66
N LYS A 53 8.09 -10.81 -8.06
CA LYS A 53 8.23 -11.60 -9.29
C LYS A 53 8.36 -10.74 -10.55
N TYR A 54 7.68 -9.59 -10.58
CA TYR A 54 7.67 -8.68 -11.72
C TYR A 54 8.77 -7.62 -11.64
N ALA A 55 9.57 -7.60 -10.57
CA ALA A 55 10.52 -6.55 -10.27
C ALA A 55 11.52 -6.32 -11.40
N ASP A 56 11.92 -7.37 -12.12
CA ASP A 56 12.91 -7.31 -13.20
C ASP A 56 12.31 -7.16 -14.61
N PHE A 57 10.98 -7.15 -14.73
CA PHE A 57 10.34 -7.04 -16.04
C PHE A 57 10.53 -5.66 -16.65
N SER A 58 10.56 -5.62 -17.99
CA SER A 58 10.66 -4.36 -18.74
C SER A 58 9.38 -3.54 -18.63
N LYS A 59 9.49 -2.23 -18.81
CA LYS A 59 8.35 -1.30 -18.82
C LYS A 59 7.23 -1.75 -19.78
N ASP A 60 7.59 -2.19 -20.98
CA ASP A 60 6.61 -2.64 -21.98
C ASP A 60 5.88 -3.90 -21.53
N VAL A 61 6.59 -4.89 -20.98
CA VAL A 61 5.96 -6.11 -20.44
C VAL A 61 5.00 -5.76 -19.32
N ILE A 62 5.40 -4.89 -18.38
CA ILE A 62 4.54 -4.43 -17.30
C ILE A 62 3.28 -3.73 -17.83
N LEU A 63 3.41 -2.86 -18.83
CA LEU A 63 2.28 -2.16 -19.43
C LEU A 63 1.31 -3.10 -20.16
N GLU A 64 1.82 -4.12 -20.85
CA GLU A 64 0.97 -5.15 -21.47
C GLU A 64 0.26 -5.99 -20.40
N MET A 65 0.95 -6.37 -19.32
CA MET A 65 0.32 -7.08 -18.19
C MET A 65 -0.80 -6.26 -17.54
N ILE A 66 -0.65 -4.94 -17.42
CA ILE A 66 -1.72 -4.08 -16.91
C ILE A 66 -2.95 -4.15 -17.83
N MET A 67 -2.78 -4.36 -19.13
CA MET A 67 -3.87 -4.45 -20.12
C MET A 67 -4.37 -5.88 -20.38
N ASP A 68 -3.75 -6.89 -19.78
CA ASP A 68 -4.14 -8.29 -19.97
C ASP A 68 -5.36 -8.63 -19.11
N ASP A 69 -6.49 -8.94 -19.77
CA ASP A 69 -7.76 -9.32 -19.14
C ASP A 69 -7.75 -10.77 -18.62
N THR A 70 -6.74 -11.57 -18.95
CA THR A 70 -6.59 -12.95 -18.46
C THR A 70 -5.93 -13.01 -17.09
N LEU A 71 -5.25 -11.93 -16.67
CA LEU A 71 -4.61 -11.84 -15.36
C LEU A 71 -5.62 -11.55 -14.26
N ASN A 72 -5.39 -12.13 -13.09
CA ASN A 72 -6.22 -11.84 -11.92
C ASN A 72 -5.92 -10.45 -11.33
N SER A 73 -6.80 -9.98 -10.45
CA SER A 73 -6.70 -8.66 -9.83
C SER A 73 -5.39 -8.40 -9.08
N TYR A 74 -4.85 -9.40 -8.37
CA TYR A 74 -3.60 -9.25 -7.63
C TYR A 74 -2.41 -9.11 -8.56
N GLN A 75 -2.39 -9.86 -9.66
CA GLN A 75 -1.36 -9.77 -10.68
C GLN A 75 -1.36 -8.38 -11.35
N ILE A 76 -2.54 -7.90 -11.74
CA ILE A 76 -2.68 -6.57 -12.35
C ILE A 76 -2.28 -5.48 -11.35
N ALA A 77 -2.77 -5.52 -10.11
CA ALA A 77 -2.43 -4.53 -9.09
C ALA A 77 -0.92 -4.49 -8.80
N SER A 78 -0.27 -5.66 -8.78
CA SER A 78 1.17 -5.78 -8.59
C SER A 78 1.96 -5.25 -9.77
N ALA A 79 1.50 -5.48 -11.01
CA ALA A 79 2.09 -4.87 -12.20
C ALA A 79 1.99 -3.34 -12.16
N VAL A 80 0.83 -2.79 -11.75
CA VAL A 80 0.67 -1.34 -11.53
C VAL A 80 1.62 -0.83 -10.45
N ARG A 81 1.79 -1.57 -9.34
CA ARG A 81 2.73 -1.21 -8.27
C ARG A 81 4.17 -1.14 -8.76
N VAL A 82 4.64 -2.14 -9.49
CA VAL A 82 5.99 -2.13 -10.09
C VAL A 82 6.14 -0.98 -11.08
N PHE A 83 5.11 -0.71 -11.90
CA PHE A 83 5.11 0.44 -12.79
C PHE A 83 5.26 1.76 -12.04
N LYS A 84 4.49 1.92 -10.95
CA LYS A 84 4.51 3.09 -10.08
C LYS A 84 5.91 3.30 -9.48
N GLU A 85 6.49 2.27 -8.90
CA GLU A 85 7.76 2.37 -8.17
C GLU A 85 8.95 2.65 -9.09
N ARG A 86 8.99 1.99 -10.26
CA ARG A 86 10.15 2.08 -11.15
C ARG A 86 10.03 3.16 -12.22
N TYR A 87 8.83 3.42 -12.73
CA TYR A 87 8.65 4.19 -13.96
C TYR A 87 7.79 5.45 -13.82
N SER A 88 7.10 5.68 -12.70
CA SER A 88 6.21 6.86 -12.57
C SER A 88 6.95 8.20 -12.43
N GLY A 89 8.19 8.18 -11.93
CA GLY A 89 9.01 9.37 -11.69
C GLY A 89 9.80 9.87 -12.91
N GLU A 90 10.02 9.02 -13.91
CA GLU A 90 10.95 9.28 -15.03
C GLU A 90 10.27 9.80 -16.31
N VAL A 91 8.97 10.11 -16.27
CA VAL A 91 8.21 10.22 -17.52
C VAL A 91 8.25 11.61 -18.15
N VAL A 92 9.22 11.81 -19.05
CA VAL A 92 9.27 12.93 -20.01
C VAL A 92 8.06 12.85 -20.97
N SER A 93 7.54 14.01 -21.38
CA SER A 93 6.16 14.28 -21.83
C SER A 93 5.51 13.33 -22.84
N ARG A 94 6.25 12.66 -23.75
CA ARG A 94 5.67 11.78 -24.78
C ARG A 94 5.34 10.38 -24.27
N GLU A 95 6.22 9.76 -23.47
CA GLU A 95 5.99 8.42 -22.92
C GLU A 95 4.93 8.40 -21.81
N LYS A 96 4.72 9.56 -21.17
CA LYS A 96 3.71 9.78 -20.12
C LYS A 96 2.32 9.46 -20.65
N SER A 97 2.08 9.82 -21.91
CA SER A 97 0.79 9.63 -22.56
C SER A 97 0.38 8.16 -22.72
N ARG A 98 1.32 7.22 -22.97
CA ARG A 98 0.99 5.79 -23.14
C ARG A 98 0.63 5.15 -21.81
N GLY A 99 1.49 5.31 -20.79
CA GLY A 99 1.24 4.76 -19.46
C GLY A 99 -0.04 5.32 -18.85
N GLU A 100 -0.25 6.63 -18.94
CA GLU A 100 -1.46 7.29 -18.46
C GLU A 100 -2.73 6.77 -19.15
N ARG A 101 -2.69 6.62 -20.49
CA ARG A 101 -3.83 6.09 -21.26
C ARG A 101 -4.16 4.65 -20.85
N ILE A 102 -3.15 3.82 -20.67
CA ILE A 102 -3.29 2.43 -20.22
C ILE A 102 -3.93 2.38 -18.83
N LEU A 103 -3.40 3.16 -17.88
CA LEU A 103 -3.91 3.22 -16.51
C LEU A 103 -5.37 3.72 -16.47
N VAL A 104 -5.68 4.81 -17.17
CA VAL A 104 -7.06 5.34 -17.23
C VAL A 104 -8.01 4.35 -17.91
N ARG A 105 -7.56 3.63 -18.94
CA ARG A 105 -8.36 2.58 -19.59
C ARG A 105 -8.62 1.42 -18.62
N ARG A 106 -7.59 0.90 -17.96
CA ARG A 106 -7.74 -0.20 -16.99
C ARG A 106 -8.62 0.21 -15.81
N LEU A 107 -8.49 1.44 -15.30
CA LEU A 107 -9.34 1.95 -14.23
C LEU A 107 -10.84 1.92 -14.58
N LYS A 108 -11.19 2.12 -15.86
CA LYS A 108 -12.59 2.04 -16.32
C LYS A 108 -13.11 0.62 -16.47
N LEU A 109 -12.22 -0.38 -16.56
CA LEU A 109 -12.56 -1.76 -16.85
C LEU A 109 -12.48 -2.67 -15.62
N THR A 110 -11.87 -2.20 -14.53
CA THR A 110 -11.66 -3.00 -13.34
C THR A 110 -12.72 -2.70 -12.30
N ASP A 111 -13.23 -3.75 -11.66
CA ASP A 111 -14.08 -3.67 -10.46
C ASP A 111 -13.28 -4.01 -9.18
N SER A 112 -11.95 -4.18 -9.32
CA SER A 112 -11.10 -4.62 -8.22
C SER A 112 -10.60 -3.43 -7.40
N PRO A 113 -10.90 -3.37 -6.10
CA PRO A 113 -10.46 -2.26 -5.26
C PRO A 113 -8.93 -2.19 -5.12
N PHE A 114 -8.22 -3.30 -5.25
CA PHE A 114 -6.75 -3.32 -5.24
C PHE A 114 -6.17 -2.63 -6.47
N VAL A 115 -6.67 -2.98 -7.66
CA VAL A 115 -6.24 -2.39 -8.93
C VAL A 115 -6.59 -0.91 -8.96
N GLU A 116 -7.81 -0.56 -8.56
CA GLU A 116 -8.28 0.81 -8.48
C GLU A 116 -7.36 1.69 -7.61
N VAL A 117 -7.03 1.25 -6.39
CA VAL A 117 -6.19 2.02 -5.46
C VAL A 117 -4.79 2.24 -6.03
N GLU A 118 -4.18 1.19 -6.58
CA GLU A 118 -2.83 1.27 -7.17
C GLU A 118 -2.82 2.21 -8.39
N ILE A 119 -3.84 2.14 -9.26
CA ILE A 119 -3.93 3.02 -10.43
C ILE A 119 -4.14 4.48 -10.01
N MET A 120 -5.08 4.74 -9.09
CA MET A 120 -5.34 6.10 -8.60
C MET A 120 -4.10 6.73 -7.98
N HIS A 121 -3.35 5.95 -7.18
CA HIS A 121 -2.08 6.39 -6.61
C HIS A 121 -1.05 6.71 -7.70
N THR A 122 -0.89 5.80 -8.65
CA THR A 122 0.06 5.94 -9.76
C THR A 122 -0.24 7.18 -10.60
N LEU A 123 -1.50 7.41 -10.97
CA LEU A 123 -1.92 8.60 -11.72
C LEU A 123 -1.61 9.90 -10.94
N CYS A 124 -1.83 9.91 -9.63
CA CYS A 124 -1.46 11.06 -8.78
C CYS A 124 0.07 11.29 -8.72
N ARG A 125 0.89 10.24 -8.74
CA ARG A 125 2.36 10.37 -8.79
C ARG A 125 2.83 10.88 -10.16
N MET A 126 2.23 10.39 -11.24
CA MET A 126 2.58 10.81 -12.61
C MET A 126 2.17 12.25 -12.92
N ASP A 127 0.94 12.64 -12.61
CA ASP A 127 0.45 14.00 -12.84
C ASP A 127 -0.49 14.46 -11.74
N ARG A 128 0.10 15.03 -10.71
CA ARG A 128 -0.66 15.51 -9.56
C ARG A 128 -1.66 16.61 -9.93
N TYR A 129 -1.29 17.57 -10.77
CA TYR A 129 -2.16 18.70 -11.10
C TYR A 129 -3.44 18.23 -11.78
N ARG A 130 -3.33 17.22 -12.64
CA ARG A 130 -4.48 16.64 -13.34
C ARG A 130 -5.29 15.68 -12.48
N TYR A 131 -4.62 14.82 -11.70
CA TYR A 131 -5.27 13.67 -11.07
C TYR A 131 -5.60 13.83 -9.60
N PHE A 132 -5.05 14.83 -8.89
CA PHE A 132 -5.34 15.00 -7.46
C PHE A 132 -6.84 15.17 -7.18
N GLN A 133 -7.49 16.11 -7.87
CA GLN A 133 -8.90 16.43 -7.65
C GLN A 133 -9.86 15.26 -7.94
N PRO A 134 -9.72 14.50 -9.05
CA PRO A 134 -10.57 13.34 -9.28
C PRO A 134 -10.19 12.10 -8.44
N MET A 135 -8.91 11.82 -8.19
CA MET A 135 -8.49 10.54 -7.61
C MET A 135 -8.44 10.55 -6.08
N VAL A 136 -8.02 11.66 -5.44
CA VAL A 136 -7.88 11.70 -3.98
C VAL A 136 -9.22 11.52 -3.25
N PRO A 137 -10.34 12.15 -3.67
CA PRO A 137 -11.63 11.87 -3.05
C PRO A 137 -12.06 10.40 -3.16
N ALA A 138 -11.78 9.75 -4.29
CA ALA A 138 -12.07 8.33 -4.50
C ALA A 138 -11.17 7.43 -3.62
N LEU A 139 -9.88 7.74 -3.51
CA LEU A 139 -8.98 7.07 -2.55
C LEU A 139 -9.45 7.23 -1.10
N ILE A 140 -9.92 8.42 -0.70
CA ILE A 140 -10.48 8.65 0.64
C ILE A 140 -11.72 7.77 0.88
N GLN A 141 -12.55 7.53 -0.15
CA GLN A 141 -13.69 6.61 -0.03
C GLN A 141 -13.25 5.18 0.29
N LYS A 142 -12.08 4.74 -0.21
CA LYS A 142 -11.52 3.41 0.06
C LYS A 142 -11.09 3.22 1.53
N LEU A 143 -10.98 4.29 2.31
CA LEU A 143 -10.83 4.20 3.78
C LEU A 143 -12.10 3.68 4.50
N ASN A 144 -13.21 3.48 3.79
CA ASN A 144 -14.40 2.80 4.32
C ASN A 144 -14.46 1.32 3.92
N HIS A 145 -13.55 0.85 3.07
CA HIS A 145 -13.63 -0.50 2.52
C HIS A 145 -13.58 -1.56 3.64
N TYR A 146 -14.30 -2.67 3.47
CA TYR A 146 -14.39 -3.72 4.47
C TYR A 146 -13.09 -4.53 4.56
N ASN A 147 -12.44 -4.79 3.41
CA ASN A 147 -11.12 -5.41 3.36
C ASN A 147 -10.05 -4.45 3.94
N ALA A 148 -9.34 -4.93 4.96
CA ALA A 148 -8.34 -4.17 5.69
C ALA A 148 -7.11 -3.82 4.84
N ALA A 149 -6.66 -4.72 3.98
CA ALA A 149 -5.53 -4.49 3.07
C ALA A 149 -5.84 -3.37 2.07
N VAL A 150 -7.03 -3.37 1.45
CA VAL A 150 -7.47 -2.25 0.59
C VAL A 150 -7.45 -0.93 1.36
N ASN A 151 -7.97 -0.93 2.59
CA ASN A 151 -8.00 0.26 3.44
C ASN A 151 -6.58 0.78 3.74
N GLU A 152 -5.66 -0.13 4.05
CA GLU A 152 -4.27 0.18 4.38
C GLU A 152 -3.52 0.71 3.17
N ILE A 153 -3.63 0.03 2.02
CA ILE A 153 -3.00 0.47 0.78
C ILE A 153 -3.54 1.85 0.39
N ALA A 154 -4.86 2.09 0.47
CA ALA A 154 -5.43 3.40 0.19
C ALA A 154 -4.89 4.48 1.15
N PHE A 155 -4.76 4.16 2.43
CA PHE A 155 -4.20 5.07 3.41
C PHE A 155 -2.72 5.39 3.17
N ASN A 156 -1.92 4.38 2.84
CA ASN A 156 -0.50 4.53 2.51
C ASN A 156 -0.33 5.37 1.24
N SER A 157 -1.13 5.10 0.21
CA SER A 157 -1.18 5.91 -1.02
C SER A 157 -1.54 7.36 -0.74
N LEU A 158 -2.53 7.61 0.13
CA LEU A 158 -2.91 8.97 0.52
C LEU A 158 -1.77 9.66 1.26
N ASN A 159 -1.11 8.98 2.21
CA ASN A 159 0.04 9.53 2.93
C ASN A 159 1.17 9.90 1.96
N ASP A 160 1.57 8.99 1.05
CA ASP A 160 2.61 9.28 0.04
C ASP A 160 2.21 10.48 -0.85
N ILE A 161 0.94 10.58 -1.22
CA ILE A 161 0.45 11.74 -1.95
C ILE A 161 0.59 13.02 -1.10
N ILE A 162 0.21 13.03 0.18
CA ILE A 162 0.19 14.28 0.98
C ILE A 162 1.52 14.65 1.65
N ASP A 163 2.48 13.72 1.76
CA ASP A 163 3.75 13.91 2.46
C ASP A 163 4.75 14.79 1.68
N VAL A 164 4.45 15.10 0.41
CA VAL A 164 5.21 16.06 -0.38
C VAL A 164 5.09 17.44 0.29
N ASN A 165 6.16 17.86 0.96
CA ASN A 165 6.35 18.93 1.97
C ASN A 165 5.99 20.39 1.53
N ASN A 166 5.02 20.54 0.65
CA ASN A 166 4.53 21.80 0.13
C ASN A 166 3.21 22.15 0.84
N LYS A 167 3.12 23.37 1.38
CA LYS A 167 1.89 23.93 2.00
C LYS A 167 0.79 24.13 0.94
N ARG A 168 0.23 23.04 0.40
CA ARG A 168 -0.72 23.05 -0.71
C ARG A 168 -2.15 23.23 -0.21
N ALA A 169 -2.52 24.48 0.05
CA ALA A 169 -3.83 24.85 0.57
C ALA A 169 -5.01 24.32 -0.28
N ARG A 170 -4.90 24.34 -1.63
CA ARG A 170 -5.94 23.80 -2.52
C ARG A 170 -6.18 22.31 -2.29
N GLU A 171 -5.13 21.53 -2.10
CA GLU A 171 -5.19 20.09 -1.93
C GLU A 171 -5.72 19.73 -0.54
N ALA A 172 -5.20 20.41 0.49
CA ALA A 172 -5.73 20.31 1.85
C ALA A 172 -7.22 20.65 1.89
N ARG A 173 -7.68 21.65 1.12
CA ARG A 173 -9.10 22.01 1.01
C ARG A 173 -9.95 20.87 0.45
N ILE A 174 -9.46 20.17 -0.57
CA ILE A 174 -10.15 19.02 -1.17
C ILE A 174 -10.24 17.88 -0.15
N VAL A 175 -9.12 17.50 0.47
CA VAL A 175 -9.08 16.45 1.50
C VAL A 175 -10.00 16.78 2.67
N PHE A 176 -9.90 17.99 3.22
CA PHE A 176 -10.74 18.48 4.31
C PHE A 176 -12.22 18.38 3.94
N THR A 177 -12.60 18.90 2.77
CA THR A 177 -14.01 18.93 2.35
C THR A 177 -14.59 17.53 2.18
N THR A 178 -13.81 16.62 1.58
CA THR A 178 -14.23 15.23 1.39
C THR A 178 -14.43 14.51 2.72
N ILE A 179 -13.45 14.58 3.62
CA ILE A 179 -13.52 13.92 4.93
C ILE A 179 -14.61 14.53 5.79
N ARG A 180 -14.72 15.87 5.84
CA ARG A 180 -15.78 16.57 6.57
C ARG A 180 -17.17 16.10 6.13
N LYS A 181 -17.41 16.00 4.82
CA LYS A 181 -18.71 15.51 4.31
C LYS A 181 -18.98 14.09 4.77
N MET A 182 -17.99 13.20 4.70
CA MET A 182 -18.14 11.81 5.18
C MET A 182 -18.45 11.76 6.67
N LEU A 183 -17.70 12.48 7.50
CA LEU A 183 -17.89 12.48 8.95
C LEU A 183 -19.20 13.15 9.37
N PHE A 184 -19.63 14.19 8.65
CA PHE A 184 -20.92 14.83 8.87
C PHE A 184 -22.08 13.85 8.63
N LEU A 185 -22.00 13.01 7.59
CA LEU A 185 -23.00 11.98 7.31
C LEU A 185 -23.02 10.89 8.39
N SER A 186 -21.88 10.59 9.02
CA SER A 186 -21.80 9.61 10.10
C SER A 186 -21.92 10.19 11.51
N ARG A 187 -22.16 11.49 11.69
CA ARG A 187 -22.04 12.20 12.98
C ARG A 187 -22.80 11.55 14.14
N ASN A 188 -24.02 11.06 13.90
CA ASN A 188 -24.83 10.43 14.94
C ASN A 188 -24.20 9.13 15.49
N ARG A 189 -23.40 8.44 14.67
CA ARG A 189 -22.64 7.24 15.08
C ARG A 189 -21.37 7.59 15.85
N LEU A 190 -20.92 8.85 15.79
CA LEU A 190 -19.69 9.31 16.44
C LEU A 190 -19.94 9.87 17.85
N VAL A 191 -21.19 10.14 18.23
CA VAL A 191 -21.56 10.78 19.51
C VAL A 191 -20.97 10.04 20.73
N ASN A 192 -20.98 8.70 20.69
CA ASN A 192 -20.56 7.86 21.81
C ASN A 192 -19.19 7.20 21.58
N VAL A 193 -18.45 7.61 20.55
CA VAL A 193 -17.13 7.05 20.27
C VAL A 193 -16.12 7.79 21.14
N THR A 194 -15.45 7.06 22.03
CA THR A 194 -14.32 7.58 22.81
C THR A 194 -13.00 7.27 22.13
N ASP A 195 -12.86 6.04 21.64
CA ASP A 195 -11.66 5.56 20.95
C ASP A 195 -11.98 5.29 19.48
N PRO A 196 -11.29 5.97 18.54
CA PRO A 196 -11.56 5.78 17.13
C PRO A 196 -11.07 4.41 16.66
N ASP A 197 -11.92 3.69 15.94
CA ASP A 197 -11.52 2.48 15.21
C ASP A 197 -10.45 2.82 14.15
N GLU A 198 -9.80 1.79 13.61
CA GLU A 198 -8.69 1.99 12.65
C GLU A 198 -9.09 2.84 11.44
N LYS A 199 -10.30 2.62 10.91
CA LYS A 199 -10.81 3.36 9.74
C LYS A 199 -11.04 4.83 10.07
N LEU A 200 -11.59 5.12 11.24
CA LEU A 200 -11.82 6.49 11.72
C LEU A 200 -10.49 7.17 12.04
N ALA A 201 -9.58 6.49 12.73
CA ALA A 201 -8.24 7.01 13.06
C ALA A 201 -7.48 7.45 11.80
N ARG A 202 -7.52 6.65 10.72
CA ARG A 202 -6.90 7.00 9.42
C ARG A 202 -7.51 8.28 8.81
N LYS A 203 -8.84 8.43 8.83
CA LYS A 203 -9.51 9.66 8.37
C LYS A 203 -9.17 10.86 9.24
N LEU A 204 -9.14 10.69 10.57
CA LEU A 204 -8.79 11.75 11.50
C LEU A 204 -7.34 12.20 11.29
N LYS A 205 -6.41 11.30 10.99
CA LYS A 205 -5.02 11.67 10.64
C LYS A 205 -4.95 12.56 9.38
N LEU A 206 -5.68 12.21 8.32
CA LEU A 206 -5.78 13.05 7.12
C LEU A 206 -6.48 14.40 7.42
N LEU A 207 -7.49 14.39 8.29
CA LEU A 207 -8.19 15.59 8.72
C LEU A 207 -7.25 16.53 9.49
N ARG A 208 -6.50 16.02 10.47
CA ARG A 208 -5.47 16.75 11.22
C ARG A 208 -4.44 17.38 10.29
N TRP A 209 -3.95 16.63 9.30
CA TRP A 209 -3.05 17.18 8.28
C TRP A 209 -3.69 18.35 7.52
N SER A 210 -4.94 18.19 7.07
CA SER A 210 -5.62 19.24 6.31
C SER A 210 -5.85 20.51 7.14
N ILE A 211 -6.18 20.37 8.43
CA ILE A 211 -6.33 21.49 9.38
C ILE A 211 -4.98 22.16 9.63
N LYS A 212 -3.89 21.38 9.77
CA LYS A 212 -2.54 21.92 9.94
C LYS A 212 -2.13 22.82 8.76
N VAL A 213 -2.53 22.46 7.54
CA VAL A 213 -2.23 23.25 6.32
C VAL A 213 -3.16 24.46 6.17
N LEU A 214 -4.46 24.30 6.45
CA LEU A 214 -5.47 25.35 6.24
C LEU A 214 -5.59 26.36 7.40
N GLY A 215 -5.21 25.95 8.62
CA GLY A 215 -5.35 26.73 9.84
C GLY A 215 -6.52 26.29 10.72
N ARG A 216 -6.48 26.69 12.01
CA ARG A 216 -7.45 26.29 13.05
C ARG A 216 -8.88 26.76 12.81
N GLN A 217 -9.09 27.77 11.96
CA GLN A 217 -10.42 28.29 11.61
C GLN A 217 -11.33 27.22 11.00
N GLU A 218 -10.75 26.17 10.39
CA GLU A 218 -11.52 25.08 9.81
C GLU A 218 -12.21 24.18 10.86
N LEU A 219 -11.77 24.22 12.13
CA LEU A 219 -12.42 23.47 13.22
C LEU A 219 -13.88 23.87 13.38
N ASN A 220 -14.20 25.15 13.17
CA ASN A 220 -15.57 25.68 13.27
C ASN A 220 -16.53 25.10 12.22
N ARG A 221 -16.01 24.39 11.21
CA ARG A 221 -16.81 23.77 10.14
C ARG A 221 -17.06 22.29 10.38
N LEU A 222 -16.48 21.71 11.43
CA LEU A 222 -16.64 20.30 11.78
C LEU A 222 -17.81 20.09 12.75
N PRO A 223 -18.48 18.93 12.70
CA PRO A 223 -19.42 18.54 13.75
C PRO A 223 -18.72 18.50 15.13
N PRO A 224 -19.38 18.92 16.22
CA PRO A 224 -18.79 18.87 17.57
C PRO A 224 -18.27 17.48 17.96
N GLU A 225 -18.96 16.42 17.52
CA GLU A 225 -18.60 15.03 17.79
C GLU A 225 -17.25 14.67 17.17
N VAL A 226 -16.92 15.26 16.02
CA VAL A 226 -15.64 15.06 15.34
C VAL A 226 -14.53 15.86 16.02
N ILE A 227 -14.85 17.05 16.55
CA ILE A 227 -13.87 17.89 17.25
C ILE A 227 -13.37 17.18 18.51
N ASN A 228 -14.25 16.49 19.24
CA ASN A 228 -13.88 15.73 20.44
C ASN A 228 -12.91 14.57 20.16
N LEU A 229 -12.82 14.11 18.91
CA LEU A 229 -11.97 12.99 18.48
C LEU A 229 -10.63 13.45 17.88
N LEU A 230 -10.43 14.76 17.71
CA LEU A 230 -9.25 15.35 17.06
C LEU A 230 -8.13 15.69 18.04
#